data_AF-A0A2A5DR95-F1
#
_entry.id   AF-A0A2A5DR95-F1
#
_cell.length_a   1.000
_cell.length_b   1.000
_cell.length_c   1.000
_cell.angle_alpha   90.00
_cell.angle_beta   90.00
_cell.angle_gamma   90.00
#
_symmetry.space_group_name_H-M   'P 1'
#
loop_
_entity.id
_entity.type
_entity.pdbx_description
1 polymer ?
#
loop_
_entity_poly.entity_id
_entity_poly.type
_entity_poly.pdbx_seq_one_letter_code
_entity_poly.pdbx_strand_id
1 'polypeptide(L)'
;MRYLWAIIFSIFLCSCGSVTVDMKDLRRSGDMAFDKITGKPFAGTALIYDEKTKNKIEQIEFEEGLMHGKSRGYFENGNKSYVAVYEKGKLISIESWEEDGTVIDE
;
A
#
# COMPACT_ATOMS: atom_id res chain seq x y z
N MET A 1 -32.02 22.93 -35.15
CA MET A 1 -31.75 21.52 -35.50
C MET A 1 -30.59 21.08 -34.63
N ARG A 2 -30.85 20.49 -33.45
CA ARG A 2 -31.03 19.03 -33.17
C ARG A 2 -29.71 18.28 -33.34
N TYR A 3 -29.47 17.38 -32.37
CA TYR A 3 -28.27 16.59 -32.06
C TYR A 3 -27.41 17.26 -30.96
N LEU A 4 -27.57 17.05 -29.64
CA LEU A 4 -28.08 15.91 -28.86
C LEU A 4 -27.59 14.55 -29.36
N TRP A 5 -26.27 14.39 -29.50
CA TRP A 5 -25.66 13.06 -29.63
C TRP A 5 -24.54 12.91 -28.60
N ALA A 6 -24.86 12.11 -27.59
CA ALA A 6 -23.94 11.35 -26.75
C ALA A 6 -22.93 12.15 -25.91
N ILE A 7 -23.45 12.67 -24.79
CA ILE A 7 -22.76 12.53 -23.51
C ILE A 7 -22.55 11.04 -23.28
N ILE A 8 -21.44 10.50 -23.79
CA ILE A 8 -20.72 9.41 -23.17
C ILE A 8 -19.27 9.81 -23.34
N PHE A 9 -18.86 10.72 -22.46
CA PHE A 9 -17.48 10.88 -22.00
C PHE A 9 -17.07 9.47 -21.56
N SER A 10 -16.60 8.70 -22.53
CA SER A 10 -16.46 7.26 -22.41
C SER A 10 -15.54 7.05 -21.25
N ILE A 11 -16.17 6.49 -20.22
CA ILE A 11 -15.72 6.35 -18.85
C ILE A 11 -14.22 6.14 -18.92
N PHE A 12 -13.49 7.19 -18.54
CA PHE A 12 -12.12 7.04 -18.10
C PHE A 12 -12.29 6.11 -16.90
N LEU A 13 -12.24 4.80 -17.18
CA LEU A 13 -11.94 3.81 -16.18
C LEU A 13 -10.51 4.22 -15.81
N CYS A 14 -10.40 5.22 -14.93
CA CYS A 14 -9.36 5.28 -13.94
C CYS A 14 -9.51 3.95 -13.20
N SER A 15 -9.02 2.89 -13.83
CA SER A 15 -8.39 1.77 -13.18
C SER A 15 -7.50 2.47 -12.19
N CYS A 16 -7.98 2.53 -10.94
CA CYS A 16 -7.36 3.22 -9.83
C CYS A 16 -6.02 2.53 -9.64
N GLY A 17 -5.04 2.95 -10.43
CA GLY A 17 -3.68 2.45 -10.35
C GLY A 17 -3.18 2.99 -9.05
N SER A 18 -3.19 2.15 -8.01
CA SER A 18 -2.62 2.49 -6.72
C SER A 18 -1.17 2.94 -6.96
N VAL A 19 -0.91 4.23 -6.76
CA VAL A 19 0.42 4.82 -6.94
C VAL A 19 1.39 4.05 -6.05
N THR A 20 2.45 3.52 -6.63
CA THR A 20 3.45 2.75 -5.87
C THR A 20 4.73 3.57 -5.76
N VAL A 21 5.22 3.76 -4.54
CA VAL A 21 6.43 4.54 -4.22
C VAL A 21 7.33 3.78 -3.25
N ASP A 22 8.60 4.17 -3.16
CA ASP A 22 9.46 3.77 -2.05
C ASP A 22 9.02 4.52 -0.78
N MET A 23 8.90 3.81 0.34
CA MET A 23 8.57 4.41 1.64
C MET A 23 9.54 5.52 2.00
N LYS A 24 10.82 5.41 1.62
CA LYS A 24 11.82 6.44 1.87
C LYS A 24 11.51 7.75 1.13
N ASP A 25 10.65 7.74 0.12
CA ASP A 25 10.24 8.91 -0.65
C ASP A 25 8.97 9.57 -0.07
N LEU A 26 8.44 9.04 1.03
CA LEU A 26 7.34 9.63 1.79
C LEU A 26 7.85 10.37 3.03
N ARG A 27 7.11 11.39 3.47
CA ARG A 27 7.32 12.06 4.75
C ARG A 27 6.35 11.47 5.77
N ARG A 28 6.84 11.00 6.91
CA ARG A 28 6.01 10.51 8.01
C ARG A 28 5.81 11.58 9.08
N SER A 29 4.60 11.67 9.62
CA SER A 29 4.27 12.47 10.81
C SER A 29 3.25 11.70 11.65
N GLY A 30 3.73 11.06 12.72
CA GLY A 30 2.93 10.08 13.46
C GLY A 30 2.54 8.92 12.55
N ASP A 31 1.25 8.57 12.58
CA ASP A 31 0.69 7.47 11.78
C ASP A 31 0.42 7.87 10.32
N MET A 32 0.55 9.15 10.00
CA MET A 32 0.28 9.66 8.65
C MET A 32 1.52 9.66 7.77
N ALA A 33 1.34 9.22 6.53
CA ALA A 33 2.28 9.34 5.42
C ALA A 33 1.83 10.46 4.46
N PHE A 34 2.79 11.26 4.02
CA PHE A 34 2.58 12.38 3.10
C PHE A 34 3.52 12.26 1.91
N ASP A 35 3.04 12.66 0.74
CA ASP A 35 3.88 12.86 -0.43
C ASP A 35 4.90 13.99 -0.14
N LYS A 36 6.20 13.73 -0.34
CA LYS A 36 7.25 14.70 0.00
C LYS A 36 7.22 15.99 -0.81
N ILE A 37 6.72 15.92 -2.05
CA ILE A 37 6.77 17.03 -3.00
C ILE A 37 5.57 17.95 -2.77
N THR A 38 4.38 17.37 -2.73
CA THR A 38 3.10 18.09 -2.64
C THR A 38 2.66 18.34 -1.21
N GLY A 39 3.18 17.58 -0.24
CA GLY A 39 2.78 17.64 1.16
C GLY A 39 1.38 17.10 1.46
N LYS A 40 0.70 16.52 0.46
CA LYS A 40 -0.65 15.95 0.62
C LYS A 40 -0.59 14.58 1.31
N PRO A 41 -1.64 14.17 2.05
CA PRO A 41 -1.73 12.81 2.56
C PRO A 41 -1.59 11.80 1.43
N PHE A 42 -0.75 10.79 1.63
CA PHE A 42 -0.43 9.80 0.60
C PHE A 42 -1.58 8.80 0.44
N ALA A 43 -1.92 8.47 -0.81
CA ALA A 43 -2.87 7.41 -1.14
C ALA A 43 -2.24 6.51 -2.20
N GLY A 44 -2.05 5.24 -1.86
CA GLY A 44 -1.31 4.30 -2.71
C GLY A 44 -0.57 3.23 -1.90
N THR A 45 0.42 2.63 -2.53
CA THR A 45 1.26 1.58 -1.96
C THR A 45 2.66 2.12 -1.71
N ALA A 46 3.17 1.95 -0.50
CA ALA A 46 4.57 2.20 -0.16
C ALA A 46 5.34 0.87 -0.08
N LEU A 47 6.52 0.81 -0.70
CA LEU A 47 7.42 -0.35 -0.67
C LEU A 47 8.60 -0.06 0.23
N ILE A 48 8.99 -1.04 1.04
CA ILE A 48 10.20 -1.00 1.86
C ILE A 48 11.17 -2.05 1.33
N TYR A 49 12.40 -1.62 1.11
CA TYR A 49 13.48 -2.46 0.65
C TYR A 49 14.58 -2.54 1.70
N ASP A 50 15.19 -3.71 1.83
CA ASP A 50 16.41 -3.85 2.61
C ASP A 50 17.55 -3.06 1.96
N GLU A 51 18.28 -2.27 2.75
CA GLU A 51 19.29 -1.35 2.22
C GLU A 51 20.50 -2.07 1.63
N LYS A 52 20.82 -3.27 2.12
CA LYS A 52 22.02 -4.02 1.70
C LYS A 52 21.74 -4.88 0.48
N THR A 53 20.69 -5.69 0.54
CA THR A 53 20.32 -6.69 -0.47
C THR A 53 19.45 -6.10 -1.58
N LYS A 54 18.78 -4.96 -1.32
CA LYS A 54 17.77 -4.35 -2.21
C LYS A 54 16.53 -5.22 -2.43
N ASN A 55 16.34 -6.26 -1.62
CA ASN A 55 15.14 -7.09 -1.65
C ASN A 55 13.96 -6.33 -1.02
N LYS A 56 12.76 -6.54 -1.55
CA LYS A 56 11.52 -6.01 -0.96
C LYS A 56 11.23 -6.75 0.33
N ILE A 57 11.17 -6.04 1.45
CA ILE A 57 10.88 -6.60 2.77
C ILE A 57 9.48 -6.28 3.26
N GLU A 58 8.87 -5.20 2.76
CA GLU A 58 7.50 -4.85 3.12
C GLU A 58 6.77 -4.09 2.01
N GLN A 59 5.45 -4.20 2.00
CA GLN A 59 4.55 -3.42 1.18
C GLN A 59 3.33 -3.01 2.00
N ILE A 60 3.04 -1.72 2.06
CA ILE A 60 1.96 -1.15 2.89
C ILE A 60 1.00 -0.34 2.01
N GLU A 61 -0.29 -0.56 2.14
CA GLU A 61 -1.35 0.22 1.48
C GLU A 61 -1.81 1.40 2.38
N PHE A 62 -1.98 2.56 1.77
CA PHE A 62 -2.38 3.82 2.41
C PHE A 62 -3.59 4.46 1.72
N GLU A 63 -4.47 5.06 2.51
CA GLU A 63 -5.57 5.91 2.07
C GLU A 63 -5.62 7.16 2.96
N GLU A 64 -5.70 8.35 2.36
CA GLU A 64 -5.67 9.64 3.08
C GLU A 64 -4.52 9.77 4.09
N GLY A 65 -3.35 9.21 3.74
CA GLY A 65 -2.14 9.19 4.55
C GLY A 65 -2.13 8.15 5.67
N LEU A 66 -3.24 7.46 5.95
CA LEU A 66 -3.31 6.42 6.97
C LEU A 66 -3.15 5.04 6.35
N MET A 67 -2.62 4.07 7.09
CA MET A 67 -2.62 2.68 6.64
C MET A 67 -4.07 2.22 6.42
N HIS A 68 -4.37 1.72 5.22
CA HIS A 68 -5.69 1.26 4.84
C HIS A 68 -5.54 0.18 3.77
N GLY A 69 -6.12 -1.00 4.02
CA GLY A 69 -5.89 -2.19 3.21
C GLY A 69 -4.81 -3.09 3.82
N LYS A 70 -3.98 -3.72 2.99
CA LYS A 70 -3.03 -4.73 3.44
C LYS A 70 -1.61 -4.18 3.62
N SER A 71 -0.98 -4.51 4.76
CA SER A 71 0.48 -4.58 4.88
C SER A 71 0.95 -6.03 4.71
N ARG A 72 2.06 -6.23 4.00
CA ARG A 72 2.65 -7.55 3.75
C ARG A 72 4.16 -7.47 4.00
N GLY A 73 4.65 -8.25 4.96
CA GLY A 73 6.06 -8.47 5.19
C GLY A 73 6.58 -9.71 4.46
N TYR A 74 7.87 -9.73 4.15
CA TYR A 74 8.53 -10.84 3.47
C TYR A 74 9.81 -11.26 4.19
N PHE A 75 10.08 -12.56 4.21
CA PHE A 75 11.38 -13.14 4.57
C PHE A 75 12.41 -12.89 3.47
N GLU A 76 13.69 -13.11 3.77
CA GLU A 76 14.78 -12.97 2.79
C GLU A 76 14.61 -13.91 1.58
N ASN A 77 13.99 -15.09 1.80
CA ASN A 77 13.67 -16.06 0.75
C ASN A 77 12.50 -15.62 -0.16
N GLY A 78 11.84 -14.49 0.13
CA GLY A 78 10.71 -13.95 -0.63
C GLY A 78 9.33 -14.47 -0.21
N ASN A 79 9.26 -15.45 0.69
CA ASN A 79 8.00 -15.89 1.29
C ASN A 79 7.43 -14.79 2.17
N LYS A 80 6.10 -14.77 2.32
CA LYS A 80 5.46 -13.81 3.23
C LYS A 80 5.79 -14.19 4.67
N SER A 81 6.20 -13.20 5.45
CA SER A 81 6.35 -13.35 6.91
C SER A 81 5.08 -12.97 7.64
N TYR A 82 4.34 -11.97 7.14
CA TYR A 82 3.03 -11.63 7.68
C TYR A 82 2.15 -10.91 6.66
N VAL A 83 0.85 -10.88 6.96
CA VAL A 83 -0.17 -10.08 6.28
C VAL A 83 -1.02 -9.46 7.36
N ALA A 84 -1.00 -8.13 7.43
CA ALA A 84 -1.82 -7.35 8.34
C ALA A 84 -2.87 -6.56 7.55
N VAL A 85 -4.09 -6.46 8.06
CA VAL A 85 -5.17 -5.66 7.48
C VAL A 85 -5.40 -4.44 8.36
N TYR A 86 -5.40 -3.26 7.75
CA TYR A 86 -5.64 -1.98 8.41
C TYR A 86 -6.88 -1.30 7.86
N GLU A 87 -7.62 -0.62 8.73
CA GLU A 87 -8.69 0.30 8.35
C GLU A 87 -8.50 1.64 9.08
N LYS A 88 -8.27 2.71 8.30
CA LYS A 88 -8.07 4.08 8.81
C LYS A 88 -6.99 4.14 9.92
N GLY A 89 -5.88 3.47 9.68
CA GLY A 89 -4.73 3.41 10.59
C GLY A 89 -4.86 2.39 11.72
N LYS A 90 -5.99 1.67 11.85
CA LYS A 90 -6.19 0.68 12.91
C LYS A 90 -5.97 -0.74 12.39
N LEU A 91 -5.20 -1.53 13.12
CA LEU A 91 -5.01 -2.96 12.84
C LEU A 91 -6.33 -3.70 13.09
N ILE A 92 -6.78 -4.45 12.09
CA ILE A 92 -7.99 -5.27 12.12
C ILE A 92 -7.64 -6.74 12.32
N SER A 93 -6.64 -7.23 11.61
CA SER A 93 -6.17 -8.62 11.73
C SER A 93 -4.70 -8.73 11.32
N ILE A 94 -4.03 -9.75 11.84
CA ILE A 94 -2.68 -10.13 11.42
C ILE A 94 -2.61 -11.65 11.31
N GLU A 95 -2.01 -12.13 10.24
CA GLU A 95 -1.60 -13.52 10.06
C GLU A 95 -0.09 -13.52 9.85
N SER A 96 0.61 -14.43 10.52
CA SER A 96 2.06 -14.54 10.45
C SER A 96 2.46 -15.98 10.09
N TRP A 97 3.59 -16.11 9.42
CA TRP A 97 4.16 -17.39 9.03
C TRP A 97 5.61 -17.48 9.49
N GLU A 98 6.06 -18.69 9.77
CA GLU A 98 7.48 -19.04 9.86
C GLU A 98 8.10 -19.07 8.45
N GLU A 99 9.44 -19.11 8.37
CA GLU A 99 10.16 -19.06 7.10
C GLU A 99 9.84 -20.23 6.15
N ASP A 100 9.46 -21.38 6.72
CA ASP A 100 9.02 -22.59 6.00
C ASP A 100 7.55 -22.53 5.54
N GLY A 101 6.82 -21.46 5.86
CA GLY A 101 5.42 -21.25 5.51
C GLY A 101 4.42 -21.81 6.53
N THR A 102 4.88 -22.33 7.69
CA THR A 102 4.00 -22.73 8.78
C THR A 102 3.29 -21.51 9.37
N VAL A 103 1.97 -21.56 9.49
CA VAL A 103 1.20 -20.49 10.14
C VAL A 103 1.55 -20.44 11.63
N ILE A 104 1.84 -19.25 12.13
CA ILE A 104 1.97 -18.99 13.56
C ILE A 104 0.56 -18.72 14.09
N ASP A 105 0.01 -19.71 14.78
CA ASP A 105 -1.27 -19.59 15.51
C ASP A 105 -0.96 -19.14 16.94
N GLU A 106 -1.64 -18.10 17.44
CA GLU A 106 -1.52 -17.62 18.84
C GLU A 106 -2.37 -18.43 19.81
#